data_AF-A0A1M7GYV3-F1
#
_entry.id   AF-A0A1M7GYV3-F1
#
_cell.length_a   1.000
_cell.length_b   1.000
_cell.length_c   1.000
_cell.angle_alpha   90.00
_cell.angle_beta   90.00
_cell.angle_gamma   90.00
#
_symmetry.space_group_name_H-M   'P 1'
#
loop_
_entity.id
_entity.type
_entity.pdbx_description
1 polymer ?
#
loop_
_entity_poly.entity_id
_entity_poly.type
_entity_poly.pdbx_seq_one_letter_code
_entity_poly.pdbx_strand_id
1 'polypeptide(L)'
;MTFCRKTGSKIKQVLQQFDSFIERYAEEALQVTKIIQSALESPVADLLEAIIPGDADTIFKNKLLQALEIGIDALSIVNTCRQEASLEAKLHCFVNGLKTVSPDLQDAVFQKLQSILLRELDGNTRKQNIYDLFSQAAYSNSK
;
A
#
# COMPACT_ATOMS: atom_id res chain seq x y z
N MET A 1 20.26 29.73 9.99
CA MET A 1 19.14 29.34 9.11
C MET A 1 19.59 28.60 7.83
N THR A 2 20.61 27.73 7.89
CA THR A 2 21.18 27.07 6.69
C THR A 2 20.77 25.60 6.57
N PHE A 3 20.36 24.98 7.69
CA PHE A 3 19.97 23.58 7.76
C PHE A 3 18.63 23.30 7.05
N CYS A 4 17.60 24.14 7.30
CA CYS A 4 16.28 23.98 6.66
C CYS A 4 16.32 24.13 5.13
N ARG A 5 17.19 24.99 4.58
CA ARG A 5 17.33 25.18 3.12
C ARG A 5 17.99 23.99 2.42
N LYS A 6 19.03 23.39 3.03
CA LYS A 6 19.72 22.21 2.47
C LYS A 6 18.88 20.93 2.59
N THR A 7 18.11 20.78 3.67
CA THR A 7 17.21 19.63 3.82
C THR A 7 16.00 19.76 2.90
N GLY A 8 15.42 20.97 2.77
CA GLY A 8 14.33 21.24 1.84
C GLY A 8 14.70 21.01 0.37
N SER A 9 15.93 21.34 -0.06
CA SER A 9 16.37 21.08 -1.43
C SER A 9 16.57 19.58 -1.72
N LYS A 10 17.01 18.79 -0.73
CA LYS A 10 17.11 17.33 -0.86
C LYS A 10 15.74 16.66 -0.90
N ILE A 11 14.82 17.09 -0.04
CA ILE A 11 13.43 16.63 -0.07
C ILE A 11 12.81 16.98 -1.42
N LYS A 12 12.97 18.23 -1.88
CA LYS A 12 12.49 18.67 -3.19
C LYS A 12 13.12 17.89 -4.35
N GLN A 13 14.40 17.55 -4.29
CA GLN A 13 15.04 16.70 -5.30
C GLN A 13 14.54 15.26 -5.29
N VAL A 14 14.31 14.67 -4.11
CA VAL A 14 13.69 13.34 -3.98
C VAL A 14 12.24 13.36 -4.49
N LEU A 15 11.51 14.46 -4.25
CA LEU A 15 10.19 14.75 -4.79
C LEU A 15 10.19 15.24 -6.27
N GLN A 16 11.36 15.46 -6.88
CA GLN A 16 11.49 15.76 -8.31
C GLN A 16 11.98 14.55 -9.11
N GLN A 17 12.65 13.59 -8.47
CA GLN A 17 12.82 12.22 -8.98
C GLN A 17 11.51 11.39 -8.93
N PHE A 18 10.41 12.08 -8.65
CA PHE A 18 9.07 11.56 -8.40
C PHE A 18 8.32 11.24 -9.69
N ASP A 19 8.80 11.73 -10.84
CA ASP A 19 8.04 11.64 -12.09
C ASP A 19 8.35 10.36 -12.88
N SER A 20 7.28 9.80 -13.47
CA SER A 20 7.12 8.51 -14.16
C SER A 20 6.97 7.24 -13.31
N PHE A 21 7.79 7.01 -12.28
CA PHE A 21 7.69 5.76 -11.50
C PHE A 21 6.53 5.78 -10.49
N ILE A 22 6.42 6.87 -9.72
CA ILE A 22 5.37 7.00 -8.70
C ILE A 22 4.02 7.15 -9.36
N GLU A 23 3.90 7.99 -10.39
CA GLU A 23 2.64 8.14 -11.14
C GLU A 23 2.09 6.80 -11.63
N ARG A 24 2.96 5.89 -12.10
CA ARG A 24 2.56 4.60 -12.68
C ARG A 24 2.36 3.45 -11.70
N TYR A 25 2.77 3.56 -10.44
CA TYR A 25 2.59 2.46 -9.47
C TYR A 25 1.91 2.90 -8.18
N ALA A 26 1.93 4.20 -7.88
CA ALA A 26 1.27 4.76 -6.72
C ALA A 26 -0.24 4.88 -6.92
N GLU A 27 -0.70 5.08 -8.15
CA GLU A 27 -2.14 5.08 -8.46
C GLU A 27 -2.73 3.69 -8.23
N GLU A 28 -2.07 2.63 -8.69
CA GLU A 28 -2.49 1.24 -8.51
C GLU A 28 -2.39 0.82 -7.05
N ALA A 29 -1.28 1.12 -6.37
CA ALA A 29 -1.16 0.86 -4.94
C ALA A 29 -2.22 1.63 -4.13
N LEU A 30 -2.54 2.86 -4.52
CA LEU A 30 -3.61 3.65 -3.91
C LEU A 30 -4.98 3.02 -4.15
N GLN A 31 -5.27 2.60 -5.39
CA GLN A 31 -6.53 1.95 -5.76
C GLN A 31 -6.74 0.68 -4.94
N VAL A 32 -5.72 -0.17 -4.80
CA VAL A 32 -5.77 -1.37 -3.96
C VAL A 32 -6.13 -1.01 -2.53
N THR A 33 -5.46 -0.02 -1.94
CA THR A 33 -5.77 0.39 -0.56
C THR A 33 -7.17 0.97 -0.40
N LYS A 34 -7.68 1.71 -1.40
CA LYS A 34 -9.07 2.23 -1.40
C LYS A 34 -10.12 1.11 -1.45
N ILE A 35 -9.86 0.05 -2.21
CA ILE A 35 -10.75 -1.11 -2.30
C ILE A 35 -10.78 -1.89 -0.98
N ILE A 36 -9.63 -2.04 -0.32
CA ILE A 36 -9.58 -2.66 1.00
C ILE A 36 -10.26 -1.75 2.04
N GLN A 37 -10.11 -0.44 1.92
CA GLN A 37 -10.79 0.53 2.78
C GLN A 37 -12.32 0.50 2.59
N SER A 38 -12.83 0.43 1.36
CA SER A 38 -14.27 0.31 1.11
C SER A 38 -14.84 -1.01 1.65
N ALA A 39 -14.03 -2.08 1.71
CA ALA A 39 -14.41 -3.34 2.35
C ALA A 39 -14.60 -3.24 3.88
N LEU A 40 -14.07 -2.18 4.52
CA LEU A 40 -14.38 -1.87 5.91
C LEU A 40 -15.81 -1.35 6.08
N GLU A 41 -16.29 -0.58 5.11
CA GLU A 41 -17.62 0.05 5.12
C GLU A 41 -18.73 -0.90 4.65
N SER A 42 -18.46 -1.74 3.65
CA SER A 42 -19.41 -2.71 3.10
C SER A 42 -18.70 -4.03 2.73
N PRO A 43 -19.29 -5.21 3.00
CA PRO A 43 -18.75 -6.47 2.53
C PRO A 43 -18.60 -6.47 1.00
N VAL A 44 -17.41 -6.79 0.51
CA VAL A 44 -17.13 -7.02 -0.91
C VAL A 44 -17.14 -8.54 -1.12
N ALA A 45 -17.98 -9.02 -2.04
CA ALA A 45 -18.19 -10.45 -2.27
C ALA A 45 -16.92 -11.17 -2.74
N ASP A 46 -16.16 -10.56 -3.64
CA ASP A 46 -14.86 -11.04 -4.12
C ASP A 46 -13.81 -9.93 -3.99
N LEU A 47 -13.23 -9.79 -2.80
CA LEU A 47 -12.26 -8.74 -2.51
C LEU A 47 -11.00 -8.85 -3.38
N LEU A 48 -10.58 -10.09 -3.66
CA LEU A 48 -9.42 -10.36 -4.52
C LEU A 48 -9.69 -9.94 -5.97
N GLU A 49 -10.88 -10.23 -6.50
CA GLU A 49 -11.28 -9.84 -7.85
C GLU A 49 -11.36 -8.32 -7.98
N ALA A 50 -11.92 -7.64 -6.97
CA ALA A 50 -11.98 -6.18 -6.96
C ALA A 50 -10.58 -5.54 -7.01
N ILE A 51 -9.59 -6.13 -6.32
CA ILE A 51 -8.22 -5.64 -6.26
C ILE A 51 -7.47 -5.82 -7.60
N ILE A 52 -7.78 -6.89 -8.35
CA ILE A 52 -7.08 -7.21 -9.60
C ILE A 52 -7.65 -6.35 -10.75
N PRO A 53 -6.85 -5.49 -11.41
CA PRO A 53 -7.33 -4.76 -12.57
C PRO A 53 -7.60 -5.74 -13.73
N GLY A 54 -8.82 -5.70 -14.30
CA GLY A 54 -9.24 -6.63 -15.36
C GLY A 54 -8.28 -6.66 -16.56
N ASP A 55 -7.83 -5.47 -17.00
CA ASP A 55 -6.99 -5.28 -18.19
C ASP A 55 -5.47 -5.41 -17.91
N ALA A 56 -5.06 -5.68 -16.67
CA ALA A 56 -3.64 -5.81 -16.35
C ALA A 56 -3.04 -7.13 -16.87
N ASP A 57 -1.76 -7.10 -17.23
CA ASP A 57 -1.02 -8.28 -17.66
C ASP A 57 -0.77 -9.26 -16.50
N THR A 58 -0.57 -10.54 -16.81
CA THR A 58 -0.39 -11.61 -15.82
C THR A 58 0.82 -11.39 -14.91
N ILE A 59 1.89 -10.77 -15.40
CA ILE A 59 3.10 -10.51 -14.59
C ILE A 59 2.77 -9.46 -13.53
N PHE A 60 2.10 -8.38 -13.94
CA PHE A 60 1.65 -7.35 -13.02
C PHE A 60 0.68 -7.90 -11.97
N LYS A 61 -0.32 -8.69 -12.39
CA LYS A 61 -1.28 -9.33 -11.48
C LYS A 61 -0.57 -10.18 -10.41
N ASN A 62 0.36 -11.03 -10.83
CA ASN A 62 1.12 -11.87 -9.89
C ASN A 62 1.99 -11.05 -8.93
N LYS A 63 2.64 -9.99 -9.41
CA LYS A 63 3.40 -9.07 -8.56
C LYS A 63 2.53 -8.37 -7.52
N LEU A 64 1.35 -7.90 -7.92
CA LEU A 64 0.42 -7.24 -7.02
C LEU A 64 -0.07 -8.19 -5.92
N LEU A 65 -0.44 -9.42 -6.29
CA LEU A 65 -0.88 -10.43 -5.32
C LEU A 65 0.23 -10.81 -4.34
N GLN A 66 1.46 -10.98 -4.84
CA GLN A 66 2.62 -11.23 -3.99
C GLN A 66 2.89 -10.04 -3.04
N ALA A 67 2.82 -8.81 -3.55
CA ALA A 67 3.01 -7.60 -2.77
C ALA A 67 1.97 -7.48 -1.64
N LEU A 68 0.72 -7.86 -1.95
CA LEU A 68 -0.39 -7.85 -1.00
C LEU A 68 -0.20 -8.89 0.09
N GLU A 69 0.23 -10.10 -0.25
CA GLU A 69 0.56 -11.14 0.72
C GLU A 69 1.69 -10.69 1.66
N ILE A 70 2.79 -10.17 1.11
CA ILE A 70 3.91 -9.62 1.88
C ILE A 70 3.45 -8.48 2.79
N GLY A 71 2.58 -7.59 2.28
CA GLY A 71 2.03 -6.47 3.03
C GLY A 71 1.20 -6.92 4.24
N ILE A 72 0.24 -7.82 4.02
CA ILE A 72 -0.62 -8.36 5.08
C ILE A 72 0.23 -9.08 6.13
N ASP A 73 1.17 -9.92 5.68
CA ASP A 73 2.05 -10.63 6.59
C ASP A 73 2.90 -9.64 7.38
N ALA A 74 3.56 -8.67 6.76
CA ALA A 74 4.41 -7.70 7.46
C ALA A 74 3.66 -6.84 8.49
N LEU A 75 2.44 -6.42 8.18
CA LEU A 75 1.66 -5.52 9.04
C LEU A 75 1.13 -6.19 10.31
N SER A 76 0.93 -7.51 10.28
CA SER A 76 0.75 -8.33 11.48
C SER A 76 -0.37 -7.85 12.43
N ILE A 77 -1.40 -7.18 11.89
CA ILE A 77 -2.51 -6.59 12.66
C ILE A 77 -3.21 -7.64 13.52
N VAL A 78 -3.33 -8.84 12.98
CA VAL A 78 -3.75 -10.04 13.69
C VAL A 78 -2.76 -11.14 13.32
N ASN A 79 -1.99 -11.61 14.30
CA ASN A 79 -0.91 -12.59 14.07
C ASN A 79 -1.40 -13.90 13.43
N THR A 80 -2.68 -14.26 13.62
CA THR A 80 -3.27 -15.46 13.03
C THR A 80 -3.54 -15.32 11.54
N CYS A 81 -3.66 -14.10 10.98
CA CYS A 81 -3.91 -13.94 9.55
C CYS A 81 -2.81 -14.55 8.69
N ARG A 82 -1.55 -14.54 9.17
CA ARG A 82 -0.43 -15.18 8.46
C ARG A 82 -0.59 -16.69 8.27
N GLN A 83 -1.42 -17.34 9.09
CA GLN A 83 -1.62 -18.79 9.11
C GLN A 83 -2.75 -19.23 8.17
N GLU A 84 -3.47 -18.28 7.56
CA GLU A 84 -4.54 -18.59 6.61
C GLU A 84 -3.98 -19.27 5.35
N ALA A 85 -4.75 -20.23 4.83
CA ALA A 85 -4.30 -21.13 3.76
C ALA A 85 -4.28 -20.48 2.36
N SER A 86 -4.97 -19.36 2.17
CA SER A 86 -5.05 -18.65 0.89
C SER A 86 -4.92 -17.14 1.09
N LEU A 87 -4.45 -16.42 0.07
CA LEU A 87 -4.39 -14.95 0.09
C LEU A 87 -5.76 -14.32 0.30
N GLU A 88 -6.81 -14.91 -0.25
CA GLU A 88 -8.19 -14.47 -0.03
C GLU A 88 -8.60 -14.58 1.44
N ALA A 89 -8.31 -15.72 2.09
CA ALA A 89 -8.56 -15.88 3.52
C ALA A 89 -7.70 -14.92 4.37
N LYS A 90 -6.43 -14.71 3.99
CA LYS A 90 -5.54 -13.70 4.60
C LYS A 90 -6.14 -12.30 4.52
N LEU A 91 -6.66 -11.93 3.35
CA LEU A 91 -7.30 -10.64 3.09
C LEU A 91 -8.56 -10.43 3.95
N HIS A 92 -9.44 -11.41 3.99
CA HIS A 92 -10.62 -11.35 4.85
C HIS A 92 -10.25 -11.24 6.33
N CYS A 93 -9.26 -12.03 6.79
CA CYS A 93 -8.75 -11.94 8.15
C CYS A 93 -8.18 -10.54 8.44
N PHE A 94 -7.40 -9.98 7.50
CA PHE A 94 -6.81 -8.65 7.62
C PHE A 94 -7.86 -7.54 7.71
N VAL A 95 -8.87 -7.56 6.82
CA VAL A 95 -10.00 -6.61 6.84
C VAL A 95 -10.79 -6.73 8.15
N ASN A 96 -11.05 -7.95 8.60
CA ASN A 96 -11.76 -8.16 9.88
C ASN A 96 -10.92 -7.67 11.07
N GLY A 97 -9.60 -7.88 11.05
CA GLY A 97 -8.69 -7.33 12.05
C GLY A 97 -8.72 -5.80 12.08
N LEU A 98 -8.73 -5.16 10.90
CA LEU A 98 -8.80 -3.70 10.78
C LEU A 98 -10.09 -3.10 11.37
N LYS A 99 -11.22 -3.81 11.26
CA LYS A 99 -12.49 -3.37 11.88
C LYS A 99 -12.42 -3.28 13.41
N THR A 100 -11.47 -3.97 14.05
CA THR A 100 -11.34 -4.00 15.52
C THR A 100 -10.45 -2.89 16.09
N VAL A 101 -9.74 -2.15 15.23
CA VAL A 101 -8.81 -1.09 15.65
C VAL A 101 -9.36 0.31 15.42
N SER A 102 -8.77 1.30 16.08
CA SER A 102 -9.15 2.72 15.95
C SER A 102 -8.96 3.22 14.50
N PRO A 103 -9.78 4.17 14.03
CA PRO A 103 -9.65 4.79 12.70
C PRO A 103 -8.23 5.30 12.40
N ASP A 104 -7.58 5.95 13.36
CA ASP A 104 -6.20 6.44 13.22
C ASP A 104 -5.20 5.31 12.91
N LEU A 105 -5.43 4.11 13.49
CA LEU A 105 -4.60 2.95 13.21
C LEU A 105 -4.94 2.34 11.85
N GLN A 106 -6.22 2.34 11.44
CA GLN A 106 -6.60 1.90 10.09
C GLN A 106 -5.88 2.75 9.03
N ASP A 107 -5.89 4.08 9.18
CA ASP A 107 -5.20 5.01 8.29
C ASP A 107 -3.68 4.75 8.23
N ALA A 108 -3.04 4.58 9.40
CA ALA A 108 -1.61 4.29 9.47
C ALA A 108 -1.27 2.94 8.79
N VAL A 109 -2.14 1.94 8.95
CA VAL A 109 -1.98 0.62 8.34
C VAL A 109 -2.16 0.69 6.83
N PHE A 110 -3.16 1.41 6.32
CA PHE A 110 -3.34 1.59 4.89
C PHE A 110 -2.19 2.33 4.24
N GLN A 111 -1.70 3.39 4.89
CA GLN A 111 -0.51 4.11 4.44
C GLN A 111 0.71 3.18 4.38
N LYS A 112 0.91 2.36 5.42
CA LYS A 112 2.04 1.43 5.43
C LYS A 112 1.88 0.31 4.40
N LEU A 113 0.66 -0.19 4.20
CA LEU A 113 0.35 -1.17 3.15
C LEU A 113 0.66 -0.60 1.77
N GLN A 114 0.19 0.62 1.46
CA GLN A 114 0.49 1.31 0.20
C GLN A 114 2.00 1.40 -0.02
N SER A 115 2.76 1.76 1.01
CA SER A 115 4.21 1.84 0.91
C SER A 115 4.88 0.48 0.65
N ILE A 116 4.36 -0.62 1.20
CA ILE A 116 4.89 -1.96 0.92
C ILE A 116 4.54 -2.38 -0.51
N LEU A 117 3.29 -2.14 -0.95
CA LEU A 117 2.88 -2.41 -2.33
C LEU A 117 3.79 -1.69 -3.32
N LEU A 118 4.02 -0.39 -3.11
CA LEU A 118 4.95 0.40 -3.91
C LEU A 118 6.37 -0.19 -3.96
N ARG A 119 6.88 -0.63 -2.79
CA ARG A 119 8.21 -1.23 -2.69
C ARG A 119 8.32 -2.48 -3.56
N GLU A 120 7.35 -3.38 -3.43
CA GLU A 120 7.35 -4.67 -4.13
C GLU A 120 7.10 -4.51 -5.64
N LEU A 121 6.21 -3.59 -6.03
CA LEU A 121 5.94 -3.28 -7.44
C LEU A 121 7.18 -2.69 -8.14
N ASP A 122 7.98 -1.87 -7.44
CA ASP A 122 9.28 -1.37 -7.90
C ASP A 122 10.37 -2.47 -7.96
N GLY A 123 10.09 -3.67 -7.46
CA GLY A 123 11.12 -4.70 -7.31
C GLY A 123 12.17 -4.35 -6.23
N ASN A 124 11.78 -3.59 -5.21
CA ASN A 124 12.58 -3.30 -4.02
C ASN A 124 13.91 -2.56 -4.32
N THR A 125 13.93 -1.68 -5.32
CA THR A 125 15.16 -0.98 -5.75
C THR A 125 15.65 0.10 -4.78
N ARG A 126 14.79 0.55 -3.85
CA ARG A 126 15.08 1.61 -2.87
C ARG A 126 14.86 1.13 -1.43
N LYS A 127 15.28 1.96 -0.46
CA LYS A 127 15.01 1.71 0.96
C LYS A 127 13.54 1.98 1.30
N GLN A 128 12.98 1.22 2.24
CA GLN A 128 11.57 1.34 2.68
C GLN A 128 11.16 2.78 3.02
N ASN A 129 12.02 3.53 3.71
CA ASN A 129 11.72 4.91 4.13
C ASN A 129 11.48 5.88 2.95
N ILE A 130 11.99 5.55 1.76
CA ILE A 130 11.72 6.31 0.53
C ILE A 130 10.29 6.05 0.05
N TYR A 131 9.85 4.80 0.05
CA TYR A 131 8.45 4.45 -0.27
C TYR A 131 7.48 4.96 0.79
N ASP A 132 7.90 4.99 2.06
CA ASP A 132 7.08 5.57 3.14
C ASP A 132 6.84 7.07 2.87
N LEU A 133 7.88 7.80 2.47
CA LEU A 133 7.76 9.22 2.08
C LEU A 133 6.83 9.40 0.88
N PHE A 134 6.92 8.50 -0.09
CA PHE A 134 6.10 8.53 -1.29
C PHE A 134 4.63 8.28 -1.03
N SER A 135 4.29 7.25 -0.25
CA SER A 135 2.92 7.00 0.20
C SER A 135 2.38 8.17 1.00
N GLN A 136 3.18 8.77 1.89
CA GLN A 136 2.80 9.98 2.64
C GLN A 136 2.48 11.17 1.73
N ALA A 137 3.30 11.41 0.71
CA ALA A 137 3.09 12.49 -0.26
C ALA A 137 1.82 12.25 -1.09
N ALA A 138 1.61 11.03 -1.60
CA ALA A 138 0.43 10.66 -2.37
C ALA A 138 -0.86 10.81 -1.55
N TYR A 139 -0.87 10.31 -0.32
CA TYR A 139 -2.00 10.47 0.60
C TYR A 139 -2.30 11.96 0.88
N SER A 140 -1.26 12.77 1.14
CA SER A 140 -1.42 14.20 1.40
C SER A 140 -1.99 14.97 0.21
N ASN A 141 -1.68 14.56 -1.03
CA ASN A 141 -2.23 15.16 -2.24
C ASN A 141 -3.65 14.67 -2.59
N SER A 142 -4.13 13.60 -1.93
CA SER A 142 -5.44 13.00 -2.19
C SER A 142 -6.56 13.51 -1.27
N LYS A 143 -6.20 14.32 -0.27
CA LYS A 143 -7.12 15.09 0.59
C LYS A 143 -7.37 16.47 0.00
#